data_AF-A0A7V0IGR3-F1
#
_entry.id   AF-A0A7V0IGR3-F1
#
_cell.length_a   1.000
_cell.length_b   1.000
_cell.length_c   1.000
_cell.angle_alpha   90.00
_cell.angle_beta   90.00
_cell.angle_gamma   90.00
#
_symmetry.space_group_name_H-M   'P 1'
#
loop_
_entity.id
_entity.type
_entity.pdbx_description
1 polymer ?
#
loop_
_entity_poly.entity_id
_entity_poly.type
_entity_poly.pdbx_seq_one_letter_code
_entity_poly.pdbx_strand_id
1 'polypeptide(L)'
;MEYLIPKDIKPLIEQAGNVGISIYMPTYHSGKKVMQNPIRFKNLYHLAEKKLRSCGFDKEIVEDLIKPAKRLYETSVFWQYQKNGLAVFISQNVFLYFRLPVEVEEIAEVSRYFHLVPIFELLNTDRGFYLLAQSKKNLKPYGASHYSLVEIPVEGLPTNIDEAVPIDETSKSPQFRTIGPPR
;
A
#
# COMPACT_ATOMS: atom_id res chain seq x y z
N MET A 1 6.75 -3.64 -6.30
CA MET A 1 5.71 -4.51 -5.69
C MET A 1 4.57 -3.62 -5.27
N GLU A 2 3.39 -3.92 -5.80
CA GLU A 2 2.26 -3.00 -5.93
C GLU A 2 1.42 -2.92 -4.65
N TYR A 3 0.88 -1.73 -4.41
CA TYR A 3 -0.21 -1.52 -3.49
C TYR A 3 -1.47 -2.10 -4.11
N LEU A 4 -2.38 -2.63 -3.28
CA LEU A 4 -3.67 -3.12 -3.75
C LEU A 4 -4.42 -1.98 -4.46
N ILE A 5 -4.60 -2.11 -5.78
CA ILE A 5 -5.41 -1.19 -6.58
C ILE A 5 -6.74 -1.85 -6.95
N PRO A 6 -7.81 -1.08 -7.26
CA PRO A 6 -9.11 -1.65 -7.61
C PRO A 6 -9.08 -2.70 -8.74
N LYS A 7 -8.12 -2.61 -9.67
CA LYS A 7 -7.93 -3.58 -10.75
C LYS A 7 -7.49 -4.96 -10.26
N ASP A 8 -6.72 -5.03 -9.17
CA ASP A 8 -6.18 -6.27 -8.61
C ASP A 8 -7.26 -7.15 -7.98
N ILE A 9 -8.45 -6.58 -7.78
CA ILE A 9 -9.60 -7.25 -7.15
C ILE A 9 -10.44 -7.99 -8.18
N LYS A 10 -10.40 -7.59 -9.46
CA LYS A 10 -11.17 -8.27 -10.51
C LYS A 10 -10.93 -9.78 -10.51
N PRO A 11 -9.68 -10.28 -10.46
CA PRO A 11 -9.44 -11.72 -10.35
C PRO A 11 -10.00 -12.36 -9.08
N LEU A 12 -10.13 -11.61 -7.99
CA LEU A 12 -10.71 -12.07 -6.72
C LEU A 12 -12.24 -12.17 -6.80
N ILE A 13 -12.90 -11.26 -7.52
CA ILE A 13 -14.36 -11.23 -7.69
C ILE A 13 -14.80 -12.22 -8.77
N GLU A 14 -14.05 -12.30 -9.86
CA GLU A 14 -14.31 -13.19 -11.01
C GLU A 14 -13.94 -14.65 -10.72
N GLN A 15 -13.44 -14.95 -9.52
CA GLN A 15 -13.15 -16.30 -9.09
C GLN A 15 -14.43 -17.15 -9.10
N ALA A 16 -14.51 -18.05 -10.09
CA ALA A 16 -15.60 -19.01 -10.27
C ALA A 16 -15.37 -20.34 -9.52
N GLY A 17 -14.62 -20.31 -8.41
CA GLY A 17 -14.22 -21.53 -7.67
C GLY A 17 -15.20 -21.92 -6.57
N ASN A 18 -15.17 -23.20 -6.18
CA ASN A 18 -16.03 -23.76 -5.12
C ASN A 18 -15.59 -23.36 -3.70
N VAL A 19 -14.35 -22.88 -3.53
CA VAL A 19 -13.81 -22.46 -2.24
C VAL A 19 -12.74 -21.38 -2.43
N GLY A 20 -12.76 -20.39 -1.55
CA GLY A 20 -11.79 -19.32 -1.42
C GLY A 20 -11.34 -19.20 0.03
N ILE A 21 -10.03 -19.10 0.22
CA ILE A 21 -9.39 -18.85 1.51
C ILE A 21 -8.93 -17.40 1.53
N SER A 22 -9.28 -16.68 2.60
CA SER A 22 -8.79 -15.33 2.86
C SER A 22 -8.06 -15.32 4.20
N ILE A 23 -6.79 -14.94 4.20
CA ILE A 23 -5.96 -14.81 5.40
C ILE A 23 -5.55 -13.35 5.54
N TYR A 24 -5.77 -12.80 6.73
CA TYR A 24 -5.35 -11.46 7.12
C TYR A 24 -4.55 -11.52 8.40
N MET A 25 -3.52 -10.68 8.51
CA MET A 25 -2.78 -10.52 9.75
C MET A 25 -2.04 -9.18 9.82
N PRO A 26 -1.79 -8.66 11.04
CA PRO A 26 -0.87 -7.56 11.21
C PRO A 26 0.55 -8.04 10.89
N THR A 27 1.36 -7.18 10.28
CA THR A 27 2.78 -7.46 10.04
C THR A 27 3.63 -6.36 10.65
N TYR A 28 4.84 -6.74 11.04
CA TYR A 28 5.84 -5.80 11.54
C TYR A 28 7.08 -5.84 10.67
N HIS A 29 7.67 -4.67 10.42
CA HIS A 29 8.86 -4.52 9.56
C HIS A 29 10.13 -4.16 10.35
N SER A 30 10.05 -4.00 11.68
CA SER A 30 11.18 -3.70 12.54
C SER A 30 11.05 -4.30 13.95
N GLY A 31 12.20 -4.53 14.57
CA GLY A 31 12.30 -5.02 15.95
C GLY A 31 12.01 -6.52 16.13
N LYS A 32 11.96 -6.95 17.39
CA LYS A 32 11.76 -8.38 17.76
C LYS A 32 10.43 -8.95 17.29
N LYS A 33 9.44 -8.10 16.99
CA LYS A 33 8.11 -8.52 16.50
C LYS A 33 8.14 -9.11 15.09
N VAL A 34 9.13 -8.77 14.26
CA VAL A 34 9.29 -9.34 12.89
C VAL A 34 9.42 -10.86 12.93
N MET A 35 10.15 -11.39 13.92
CA MET A 35 10.36 -12.83 14.11
C MET A 35 9.06 -13.59 14.43
N GLN A 36 8.02 -12.88 14.87
CA GLN A 36 6.71 -13.47 15.14
C GLN A 36 5.82 -13.53 13.91
N ASN A 37 6.08 -12.75 12.85
CA ASN A 37 5.26 -12.76 11.63
C ASN A 37 5.13 -14.18 11.02
N PRO A 38 6.22 -14.94 10.76
CA PRO A 38 6.10 -16.29 10.23
C PRO A 38 5.34 -17.24 11.17
N ILE A 39 5.47 -17.05 12.49
CA ILE A 39 4.78 -17.86 13.50
C ILE A 39 3.27 -17.60 13.45
N ARG A 40 2.85 -16.33 13.44
CA ARG A 40 1.44 -15.93 13.29
C ARG A 40 0.85 -16.47 12.00
N PHE A 41 1.55 -16.29 10.89
CA PHE A 41 1.08 -16.76 9.59
C PHE A 41 0.92 -18.29 9.57
N LYS A 42 1.87 -19.03 10.17
CA LYS A 42 1.77 -20.48 10.31
C LYS A 42 0.54 -20.91 11.13
N ASN A 43 0.20 -20.17 12.19
CA ASN A 43 -1.01 -20.45 12.96
C ASN A 43 -2.28 -20.24 12.13
N LEU A 44 -2.35 -19.14 11.36
CA LEU A 44 -3.48 -18.86 10.46
C LEU A 44 -3.58 -19.86 9.31
N TYR A 45 -2.46 -20.31 8.78
CA TYR A 45 -2.39 -21.41 7.81
C TYR A 45 -3.06 -22.67 8.37
N HIS A 46 -2.70 -23.10 9.59
CA HIS A 46 -3.30 -24.27 10.21
C HIS A 46 -4.77 -24.08 10.56
N LEU A 47 -5.19 -22.85 10.88
CA LEU A 47 -6.60 -22.53 11.10
C LEU A 47 -7.41 -22.66 9.81
N ALA A 48 -6.90 -22.12 8.69
CA ALA A 48 -7.52 -22.29 7.38
C ALA A 48 -7.58 -23.76 6.96
N GLU A 49 -6.50 -24.52 7.16
CA GLU A 49 -6.45 -25.96 6.90
C GLU A 49 -7.54 -26.72 7.69
N LYS A 50 -7.69 -26.41 8.98
CA LYS A 50 -8.72 -26.99 9.83
C LYS A 50 -10.13 -26.63 9.36
N LYS A 51 -10.36 -25.37 8.95
CA LYS A 51 -11.65 -24.92 8.42
C LYS A 51 -12.02 -25.67 7.13
N LEU A 52 -11.08 -25.82 6.18
CA LEU A 52 -11.33 -26.58 4.95
C LEU A 52 -11.74 -28.03 5.25
N ARG A 53 -11.02 -28.72 6.15
CA ARG A 53 -11.38 -30.09 6.55
C ARG A 53 -12.77 -30.14 7.19
N SER A 54 -13.12 -29.13 8.00
CA SER A 54 -14.44 -29.03 8.64
C SER A 54 -15.57 -28.76 7.63
N CYS A 55 -15.26 -28.18 6.47
CA CYS A 55 -16.18 -28.04 5.34
C CYS A 55 -16.33 -29.33 4.50
N GLY A 56 -15.68 -30.43 4.89
CA GLY A 56 -15.82 -31.74 4.23
C GLY A 56 -14.91 -31.98 3.04
N PHE A 57 -13.89 -31.14 2.83
CA PHE A 57 -12.90 -31.38 1.78
C PHE A 57 -11.93 -32.51 2.16
N ASP A 58 -11.64 -33.38 1.19
CA ASP A 58 -10.65 -34.44 1.34
C ASP A 58 -9.26 -33.90 1.66
N LYS A 59 -8.50 -34.66 2.45
CA LYS A 59 -7.17 -34.26 2.92
C LYS A 59 -6.23 -33.87 1.78
N GLU A 60 -6.23 -34.63 0.68
CA GLU A 60 -5.37 -34.37 -0.49
C GLU A 60 -5.73 -33.03 -1.15
N ILE A 61 -7.02 -32.75 -1.32
CA ILE A 61 -7.51 -31.49 -1.89
C ILE A 61 -7.13 -30.32 -0.98
N VAL A 62 -7.31 -30.48 0.34
CA VAL A 62 -6.94 -29.47 1.34
C VAL A 62 -5.45 -29.14 1.23
N GLU A 63 -4.59 -30.17 1.23
CA GLU A 63 -3.15 -29.99 1.15
C GLU A 63 -2.74 -29.29 -0.14
N ASP A 64 -3.25 -29.72 -1.29
CA ASP A 64 -2.93 -29.10 -2.58
C ASP A 64 -3.37 -27.64 -2.67
N LEU A 65 -4.55 -27.32 -2.15
CA LEU A 65 -5.11 -25.97 -2.23
C LEU A 65 -4.33 -24.97 -1.36
N ILE A 66 -3.96 -25.34 -0.15
CA ILE A 66 -3.29 -24.42 0.79
C ILE A 66 -1.75 -24.43 0.68
N LYS A 67 -1.16 -25.47 0.08
CA LYS A 67 0.30 -25.63 -0.13
C LYS A 67 1.03 -24.40 -0.67
N PRO A 68 0.48 -23.59 -1.59
CA PRO A 68 1.16 -22.36 -2.03
C PRO A 68 1.50 -21.41 -0.88
N ALA A 69 0.64 -21.29 0.13
CA ALA A 69 0.86 -20.43 1.29
C ALA A 69 1.95 -20.95 2.24
N LYS A 70 2.22 -22.26 2.24
CA LYS A 70 3.30 -22.86 3.06
C LYS A 70 4.65 -22.21 2.80
N ARG A 71 4.92 -21.88 1.54
CA ARG A 71 6.18 -21.21 1.12
C ARG A 71 6.38 -19.84 1.78
N LEU A 72 5.30 -19.15 2.16
CA LEU A 72 5.39 -17.82 2.76
C LEU A 72 6.04 -17.86 4.15
N TYR A 73 5.66 -18.80 5.02
CA TYR A 73 6.29 -18.91 6.35
C TYR A 73 7.63 -19.64 6.34
N GLU A 74 7.95 -20.41 5.29
CA GLU A 74 9.26 -21.05 5.11
C GLU A 74 10.33 -20.09 4.58
N THR A 75 9.93 -19.02 3.90
CA THR A 75 10.85 -18.07 3.27
C THR A 75 11.12 -16.87 4.18
N SER A 76 12.26 -16.84 4.88
CA SER A 76 12.58 -15.74 5.83
C SER A 76 12.63 -14.35 5.17
N VAL A 77 13.14 -14.28 3.94
CA VAL A 77 13.29 -13.02 3.17
C VAL A 77 11.94 -12.34 2.92
N PHE A 78 10.85 -13.11 2.76
CA PHE A 78 9.52 -12.55 2.59
C PHE A 78 9.11 -11.64 3.75
N TRP A 79 9.44 -12.04 4.99
CA TRP A 79 9.03 -11.32 6.20
C TRP A 79 9.85 -10.06 6.50
N GLN A 80 11.01 -9.90 5.85
CA GLN A 80 11.87 -8.72 6.04
C GLN A 80 11.32 -7.46 5.37
N TYR A 81 10.44 -7.61 4.37
CA TYR A 81 9.94 -6.49 3.55
C TYR A 81 8.44 -6.25 3.70
N GLN A 82 7.86 -6.64 4.85
CA GLN A 82 6.44 -6.43 5.13
C GLN A 82 6.14 -4.98 5.50
N LYS A 83 4.85 -4.64 5.56
CA LYS A 83 4.34 -3.33 6.01
C LYS A 83 3.57 -3.49 7.32
N ASN A 84 2.40 -2.86 7.43
CA ASN A 84 1.57 -2.88 8.63
C ASN A 84 0.60 -4.06 8.64
N GLY A 85 0.25 -4.61 7.47
CA GLY A 85 -0.58 -5.81 7.37
C GLY A 85 -0.29 -6.64 6.12
N LEU A 86 -0.88 -7.84 6.09
CA LEU A 86 -0.80 -8.80 4.99
C LEU A 86 -2.19 -9.37 4.72
N ALA A 87 -2.55 -9.44 3.44
CA ALA A 87 -3.69 -10.21 2.94
C ALA A 87 -3.18 -11.33 2.02
N VAL A 88 -3.73 -12.54 2.14
CA VAL A 88 -3.44 -13.68 1.25
C VAL A 88 -4.75 -14.32 0.82
N PHE A 89 -4.89 -14.51 -0.50
CA PHE A 89 -6.06 -15.09 -1.14
C PHE A 89 -5.67 -16.36 -1.88
N ILE A 90 -6.38 -17.45 -1.60
CA ILE A 90 -6.07 -18.77 -2.12
C ILE A 90 -7.33 -19.45 -2.63
N SER A 91 -7.29 -19.93 -3.86
CA SER A 91 -8.30 -20.78 -4.50
C SER A 91 -7.55 -21.71 -5.47
N GLN A 92 -8.24 -22.65 -6.09
CA GLN A 92 -7.63 -23.65 -6.98
C GLN A 92 -6.73 -23.05 -8.08
N ASN A 93 -7.10 -21.88 -8.61
CA ASN A 93 -6.36 -21.17 -9.66
C ASN A 93 -5.87 -19.78 -9.24
N VAL A 94 -5.97 -19.43 -7.96
CA VAL A 94 -5.63 -18.10 -7.46
C VAL A 94 -4.71 -18.24 -6.26
N PHE A 95 -3.54 -17.61 -6.34
CA PHE A 95 -2.68 -17.38 -5.18
C PHE A 95 -2.13 -15.96 -5.25
N LEU A 96 -2.75 -15.07 -4.50
CA LEU A 96 -2.42 -13.65 -4.47
C LEU A 96 -2.15 -13.21 -3.04
N TYR A 97 -1.21 -12.30 -2.85
CA TYR A 97 -0.97 -11.69 -1.55
C TYR A 97 -0.61 -10.22 -1.70
N PHE A 98 -1.05 -9.42 -0.74
CA PHE A 98 -0.91 -7.97 -0.74
C PHE A 98 -0.38 -7.47 0.60
N ARG A 99 0.56 -6.54 0.54
CA ARG A 99 1.03 -5.80 1.73
C ARG A 99 0.08 -4.63 1.96
N LEU A 100 -0.47 -4.56 3.15
CA LEU A 100 -1.43 -3.52 3.52
C LEU A 100 -0.71 -2.35 4.20
N PRO A 101 -1.10 -1.11 3.89
CA PRO A 101 -0.57 0.08 4.56
C PRO A 101 -1.15 0.28 5.97
N VAL A 102 -2.16 -0.51 6.34
CA VAL A 102 -2.82 -0.49 7.65
C VAL A 102 -2.65 -1.82 8.36
N GLU A 103 -2.74 -1.79 9.68
CA GLU A 103 -2.85 -3.00 10.51
C GLU A 103 -4.25 -3.60 10.33
N VAL A 104 -4.35 -4.93 10.31
CA VAL A 104 -5.61 -5.67 10.19
C VAL A 104 -5.67 -6.76 11.23
N GLU A 105 -6.87 -7.24 11.55
CA GLU A 105 -7.05 -8.35 12.48
C GLU A 105 -6.52 -9.68 11.91
N GLU A 106 -6.16 -10.59 12.82
CA GLU A 106 -5.80 -11.96 12.47
C GLU A 106 -7.06 -12.75 12.09
N ILE A 107 -7.25 -12.99 10.79
CA ILE A 107 -8.40 -13.69 10.24
C ILE A 107 -7.92 -14.80 9.31
N ALA A 108 -8.53 -15.97 9.41
CA ALA A 108 -8.42 -17.02 8.40
C ALA A 108 -9.82 -17.52 8.08
N GLU A 109 -10.35 -17.17 6.92
CA GLU A 109 -11.72 -17.44 6.51
C GLU A 109 -11.77 -18.34 5.29
N VAL A 110 -12.71 -19.29 5.27
CA VAL A 110 -12.93 -20.25 4.19
C VAL A 110 -14.39 -20.13 3.78
N SER A 111 -14.64 -19.67 2.56
CA SER A 111 -16.00 -19.47 2.05
C SER A 111 -16.06 -19.72 0.55
N ARG A 112 -17.24 -19.59 -0.07
CA ARG A 112 -17.36 -19.67 -1.53
C ARG A 112 -16.65 -18.51 -2.25
N TYR A 113 -16.56 -17.36 -1.60
CA TYR A 113 -15.96 -16.13 -2.13
C TYR A 113 -14.82 -15.64 -1.24
N PHE A 114 -13.95 -14.78 -1.76
CA PHE A 114 -12.96 -14.11 -0.90
C PHE A 114 -13.62 -13.10 0.04
N HIS A 115 -13.18 -13.10 1.29
CA HIS A 115 -13.67 -12.19 2.32
C HIS A 115 -13.00 -10.83 2.17
N LEU A 116 -13.54 -9.95 1.31
CA LEU A 116 -12.93 -8.65 0.98
C LEU A 116 -13.28 -7.52 1.96
N VAL A 117 -14.22 -7.76 2.89
CA VAL A 117 -14.66 -6.76 3.88
C VAL A 117 -13.49 -6.10 4.64
N PRO A 118 -12.47 -6.85 5.13
CA PRO A 118 -11.38 -6.26 5.93
C PRO A 118 -10.50 -5.26 5.17
N ILE A 119 -10.55 -5.28 3.85
CA ILE A 119 -9.74 -4.40 2.99
C ILE A 119 -10.58 -3.44 2.16
N PHE A 120 -11.91 -3.45 2.33
CA PHE A 120 -12.83 -2.71 1.46
C PHE A 120 -12.58 -1.20 1.48
N GLU A 121 -12.24 -0.65 2.65
CA GLU A 121 -11.93 0.78 2.80
C GLU A 121 -10.67 1.19 2.01
N LEU A 122 -9.68 0.29 1.89
CA LEU A 122 -8.46 0.52 1.11
C LEU A 122 -8.74 0.62 -0.39
N LEU A 123 -9.83 0.00 -0.85
CA LEU A 123 -10.23 0.01 -2.26
C LEU A 123 -10.91 1.32 -2.64
N ASN A 124 -11.57 1.97 -1.67
CA ASN A 124 -12.33 3.19 -1.88
C ASN A 124 -11.50 4.46 -1.71
N THR A 125 -10.21 4.33 -1.40
CA THR A 125 -9.32 5.46 -1.11
C THR A 125 -8.59 6.03 -2.32
N ASP A 126 -9.01 5.65 -3.54
CA ASP A 126 -8.39 6.03 -4.82
C ASP A 126 -8.61 7.51 -5.22
N ARG A 127 -8.55 8.42 -4.23
CA ARG A 127 -8.39 9.85 -4.48
C ARG A 127 -6.91 10.18 -4.42
N GLY A 128 -6.24 10.05 -5.56
CA GLY A 128 -4.94 10.67 -5.76
C GLY A 128 -5.06 12.18 -5.60
N PHE A 129 -4.06 12.80 -4.97
CA PHE A 129 -3.93 14.25 -4.90
C PHE A 129 -2.48 14.64 -5.12
N TYR A 130 -2.27 15.90 -5.47
CA TYR A 130 -0.93 16.47 -5.64
C TYR A 130 -0.61 17.35 -4.44
N LEU A 131 0.59 17.18 -3.90
CA LEU A 131 1.11 18.02 -2.82
C LEU A 131 2.34 18.76 -3.32
N LEU A 132 2.35 20.08 -3.18
CA LEU A 132 3.50 20.91 -3.49
C LEU A 132 4.14 21.37 -2.18
N ALA A 133 5.34 20.86 -1.88
CA ALA A 133 6.13 21.34 -0.76
C ALA A 133 6.94 22.55 -1.21
N GLN A 134 6.68 23.72 -0.59
CA GLN A 134 7.32 24.98 -0.96
C GLN A 134 8.15 25.55 0.19
N SER A 135 9.36 25.98 -0.14
CA SER A 135 10.21 26.86 0.66
C SER A 135 10.85 27.90 -0.27
N LYS A 136 11.46 28.97 0.28
CA LYS A 136 12.09 30.03 -0.53
C LYS A 136 13.10 29.50 -1.57
N LYS A 137 13.78 28.38 -1.29
CA LYS A 137 14.85 27.83 -2.14
C LYS A 137 14.56 26.46 -2.74
N ASN A 138 13.43 25.83 -2.39
CA ASN A 138 13.10 24.48 -2.86
C ASN A 138 11.61 24.38 -3.10
N LEU A 139 11.25 23.94 -4.29
CA LEU A 139 9.89 23.64 -4.71
C LEU A 139 9.87 22.17 -5.17
N LYS A 140 9.13 21.34 -4.44
CA LYS A 140 9.10 19.88 -4.67
C LYS A 140 7.66 19.39 -4.85
N PRO A 141 7.31 18.89 -6.04
CA PRO A 141 6.00 18.30 -6.31
C PRO A 141 5.98 16.82 -5.90
N TYR A 142 4.85 16.42 -5.33
CA TYR A 142 4.60 15.04 -4.92
C TYR A 142 3.26 14.57 -5.48
N GLY A 143 3.25 13.34 -6.01
CA GLY A 143 2.04 12.56 -6.20
C GLY A 143 1.71 11.85 -4.90
N ALA A 144 0.49 12.01 -4.42
CA ALA A 144 0.03 11.47 -3.16
C ALA A 144 -1.24 10.64 -3.32
N SER A 145 -1.39 9.64 -2.46
CA SER A 145 -2.65 8.98 -2.16
C SER A 145 -2.88 9.06 -0.65
N HIS A 146 -3.95 8.47 -0.16
CA HIS A 146 -4.17 8.36 1.29
C HIS A 146 -3.03 7.59 2.02
N TYR A 147 -2.29 6.72 1.32
CA TYR A 147 -1.30 5.84 1.93
C TYR A 147 0.13 5.97 1.36
N SER A 148 0.36 6.84 0.39
CA SER A 148 1.66 6.99 -0.26
C SER A 148 1.95 8.43 -0.64
N LEU A 149 3.21 8.83 -0.53
CA LEU A 149 3.72 10.10 -1.03
C LEU A 149 4.99 9.82 -1.83
N VAL A 150 5.01 10.21 -3.11
CA VAL A 150 6.13 9.96 -4.02
C VAL A 150 6.48 11.28 -4.72
N GLU A 151 7.75 11.67 -4.70
CA GLU A 151 8.23 12.85 -5.44
C GLU A 151 8.10 12.57 -6.95
N ILE A 152 7.47 13.48 -7.68
CA ILE A 152 7.23 13.33 -9.12
C ILE A 152 8.05 14.35 -9.90
N PRO A 153 8.85 13.97 -10.91
CA PRO A 153 9.46 14.96 -11.78
C PRO A 153 8.37 15.65 -12.60
N VAL A 154 8.30 16.98 -12.53
CA VAL A 154 7.40 17.79 -13.36
C VAL A 154 8.26 18.66 -14.28
N GLU A 155 8.17 18.40 -15.58
CA GLU A 155 8.93 19.13 -16.59
C GLU A 155 8.48 20.60 -16.62
N GLY A 156 9.44 21.53 -16.58
CA GLY A 156 9.17 22.97 -16.54
C GLY A 156 8.75 23.53 -15.17
N LEU A 157 8.74 22.71 -14.11
CA LEU A 157 8.47 23.22 -12.76
C LEU A 157 9.73 23.89 -12.19
N PRO A 158 9.65 25.18 -11.80
CA PRO A 158 10.80 25.90 -11.26
C PRO A 158 11.26 25.25 -9.95
N THR A 159 12.57 25.18 -9.74
CA THR A 159 13.14 24.52 -8.55
C THR A 159 13.06 25.41 -7.31
N ASN A 160 12.82 26.70 -7.48
CA ASN A 160 12.71 27.72 -6.45
C ASN A 160 11.73 28.83 -6.85
N ILE A 161 11.40 29.72 -5.91
CA ILE A 161 10.48 30.84 -6.17
C ILE A 161 11.07 31.89 -7.12
N ASP A 162 12.38 32.08 -7.12
CA ASP A 162 13.05 33.10 -7.92
C ASP A 162 12.96 32.77 -9.44
N GLU A 163 12.87 31.48 -9.80
CA GLU A 163 12.61 31.00 -11.16
C GLU A 163 11.11 31.06 -11.55
N ALA A 164 10.21 31.09 -10.57
CA ALA A 164 8.75 31.06 -10.78
C ALA A 164 8.13 32.44 -11.01
N VAL A 165 8.82 33.50 -10.57
CA VAL A 165 8.37 34.88 -10.73
C VAL A 165 9.01 35.42 -12.00
N PRO A 166 8.27 35.62 -13.11
CA PRO A 166 8.76 36.48 -14.19
C PRO A 166 9.05 37.85 -13.57
N ILE A 167 10.31 38.24 -13.58
CA ILE A 167 10.73 39.58 -13.19
C ILE A 167 10.10 40.52 -14.23
N ASP A 168 8.94 41.08 -13.90
CA ASP A 168 8.43 42.22 -14.63
C ASP A 168 9.42 43.36 -14.37
N GLU A 169 10.29 43.62 -15.33
CA GLU A 169 11.22 44.74 -15.35
C GLU A 169 10.47 46.09 -15.49
N THR A 170 9.48 46.37 -14.65
CA THR A 170 8.77 47.66 -14.65
C THR A 170 8.45 48.16 -13.25
N SER A 171 9.46 48.23 -12.40
CA SER A 171 9.48 49.28 -11.37
C SER A 171 10.91 49.74 -11.10
N LYS A 172 11.48 50.48 -12.06
CA LYS A 172 12.55 51.43 -11.75
C LYS A 172 11.97 52.49 -10.81
N SER A 173 12.24 52.35 -9.52
CA SER A 173 12.00 53.43 -8.55
C SER A 173 12.80 54.66 -9.00
N PRO A 174 12.19 55.84 -9.21
CA PRO A 174 12.96 57.05 -9.44
C PRO A 174 13.70 57.41 -8.15
N GLN A 175 15.03 57.50 -8.22
CA GLN A 175 15.85 58.06 -7.16
C GLN A 175 15.48 59.54 -6.96
N PHE A 176 14.80 59.85 -5.87
CA PHE A 176 14.62 61.25 -5.45
C PHE A 176 15.94 61.77 -4.89
N ARG A 177 16.59 62.65 -5.65
CA ARG A 177 17.72 63.46 -5.20
C ARG A 177 17.14 64.68 -4.49
N THR A 178 17.21 64.72 -3.16
CA THR A 178 16.81 65.91 -2.39
C THR A 178 17.88 66.99 -2.57
N ILE A 179 17.58 68.01 -3.37
CA ILE A 179 18.35 69.25 -3.39
C ILE A 179 17.79 70.11 -2.24
N GLY A 180 18.61 70.36 -1.20
CA GLY A 180 18.23 71.22 -0.08
C GLY A 180 18.17 72.71 -0.49
N PRO A 181 17.27 73.52 0.08
CA PRO A 181 17.15 74.94 -0.27
C PRO A 181 18.22 75.78 0.45
N PRO A 182 18.58 76.95 -0.11
CA PRO A 182 19.69 77.77 0.38
C PRO A 182 19.31 78.57 1.63
N ARG A 183 20.30 78.83 2.49
CA ARG A 183 20.33 79.94 3.45
C ARG A 183 21.69 80.59 3.41
#